data_AF-A0A368P2C3-F1
#
_entry.id   AF-A0A368P2C3-F1
#
_cell.length_a   1.000
_cell.length_b   1.000
_cell.length_c   1.000
_cell.angle_alpha   90.00
_cell.angle_beta   90.00
_cell.angle_gamma   90.00
#
_symmetry.space_group_name_H-M   'P 1'
#
loop_
_entity.id
_entity.type
_entity.pdbx_description
1 polymer ?
#
loop_
_entity_poly.entity_id
_entity_poly.type
_entity_poly.pdbx_seq_one_letter_code
_entity_poly.pdbx_strand_id
1 'polypeptide(L)'
;MKKIALTLIMVIPFMVSCVDENKNESNSEVKNEMNISLDFIDKWNQLELAHTDDKYGEWGGDSDVILVYSDGKKTYADYSKYLGSYEPPMPPKENEKPKKWYEYKMLELKIDSIELNNVEIDLIEKAIVELVKKKINNRSSFSHAGIVNRVISSDSSFIIKDYPSNDWVTFKKLKKKLTEK
;
A
#
# COMPACT_ATOMS: atom_id res chain seq x y z
N MET A 1 -59.74 23.59 42.38
CA MET A 1 -58.40 23.91 42.93
C MET A 1 -57.34 23.15 42.11
N LYS A 2 -56.28 23.88 41.67
CA LYS A 2 -54.99 23.43 41.08
C LYS A 2 -55.03 22.80 39.66
N LYS A 3 -54.63 23.57 38.63
CA LYS A 3 -53.29 23.70 37.94
C LYS A 3 -53.09 22.63 36.83
N ILE A 4 -53.19 23.00 35.53
CA ILE A 4 -52.10 23.35 34.56
C ILE A 4 -51.16 22.16 34.30
N ALA A 5 -50.76 21.73 33.11
CA ALA A 5 -51.02 22.00 31.68
C ALA A 5 -50.22 20.94 30.88
N LEU A 6 -50.50 20.73 29.58
CA LEU A 6 -49.51 20.97 28.50
C LEU A 6 -50.12 20.58 27.14
N THR A 7 -50.04 21.51 26.21
CA THR A 7 -50.27 21.38 24.77
C THR A 7 -49.23 20.47 24.11
N LEU A 8 -49.68 19.60 23.19
CA LEU A 8 -48.82 19.02 22.14
C LEU A 8 -49.46 19.32 20.78
N ILE A 9 -48.86 20.26 20.05
CA ILE A 9 -49.22 20.63 18.67
C ILE A 9 -48.47 19.67 17.76
N MET A 10 -49.20 18.78 17.08
CA MET A 10 -48.68 17.90 16.04
C MET A 10 -49.03 18.52 14.68
N VAL A 11 -48.06 19.19 14.06
CA VAL A 11 -48.16 19.70 12.68
C VAL A 11 -47.38 18.74 11.78
N ILE A 12 -48.11 17.85 11.12
CA ILE A 12 -47.72 17.28 9.83
C ILE A 12 -48.06 18.38 8.82
N PRO A 13 -47.22 18.66 7.79
CA PRO A 13 -47.68 18.20 6.48
C PRO A 13 -46.64 18.00 5.36
N PHE A 14 -47.20 17.40 4.30
CA PHE A 14 -46.88 17.51 2.87
C PHE A 14 -45.71 16.70 2.30
N MET A 15 -46.12 15.53 1.79
CA MET A 15 -45.54 14.90 0.61
C MET A 15 -45.56 15.88 -0.57
N VAL A 16 -44.37 16.15 -1.13
CA VAL A 16 -44.21 16.69 -2.48
C VAL A 16 -43.79 15.53 -3.36
N SER A 17 -44.71 15.10 -4.23
CA SER A 17 -44.42 14.23 -5.36
C SER A 17 -43.87 15.10 -6.48
N CYS A 18 -42.61 14.88 -6.86
CA CYS A 18 -42.11 15.30 -8.17
C CYS A 18 -42.05 14.06 -9.05
N VAL A 19 -42.85 14.12 -10.12
CA VAL A 19 -42.90 13.19 -11.24
C VAL A 19 -41.65 13.37 -12.10
N ASP A 20 -40.97 12.27 -12.41
CA ASP A 20 -39.78 12.22 -13.25
C ASP A 20 -40.09 12.61 -14.70
N GLU A 21 -39.49 13.71 -15.17
CA GLU A 21 -39.25 13.94 -16.60
C GLU A 21 -37.87 13.40 -16.96
N ASN A 22 -37.87 12.30 -17.73
CA ASN A 22 -36.72 11.76 -18.42
C ASN A 22 -35.96 12.86 -19.20
N LYS A 23 -34.84 13.32 -18.64
CA LYS A 23 -33.72 13.86 -19.42
C LYS A 23 -32.57 12.87 -19.30
N ASN A 24 -32.13 12.40 -20.46
CA ASN A 24 -30.89 11.67 -20.64
C ASN A 24 -29.72 12.46 -20.05
N GLU A 25 -29.44 12.27 -18.76
CA GLU A 25 -28.13 12.52 -18.22
C GLU A 25 -27.27 11.34 -18.65
N SER A 26 -26.43 11.60 -19.65
CA SER A 26 -25.24 10.80 -19.86
C SER A 26 -24.56 10.62 -18.49
N ASN A 27 -24.53 9.39 -18.00
CA ASN A 27 -23.59 8.97 -16.97
C ASN A 27 -22.18 9.14 -17.55
N SER A 28 -21.70 10.38 -17.65
CA SER A 28 -20.28 10.65 -17.60
C SER A 28 -19.92 10.35 -16.16
N GLU A 29 -19.58 9.08 -15.90
CA GLU A 29 -18.78 8.72 -14.74
C GLU A 29 -17.62 9.72 -14.72
N VAL A 30 -17.69 10.67 -13.78
CA VAL A 30 -16.57 11.52 -13.46
C VAL A 30 -15.53 10.57 -12.90
N LYS A 31 -14.68 10.03 -13.78
CA LYS A 31 -13.41 9.45 -13.40
C LYS A 31 -12.65 10.61 -12.79
N ASN A 32 -12.79 10.78 -11.48
CA ASN A 32 -11.83 11.53 -10.69
C ASN A 32 -10.52 10.76 -10.84
N GLU A 33 -9.76 11.11 -11.88
CA GLU A 33 -8.34 10.81 -11.94
C GLU A 33 -7.72 11.54 -10.76
N MET A 34 -7.64 10.85 -9.63
CA MET A 34 -6.92 11.31 -8.48
C MET A 34 -5.48 11.44 -8.94
N ASN A 35 -5.04 12.67 -9.16
CA ASN A 35 -3.68 12.99 -9.57
C ASN A 35 -2.81 12.78 -8.33
N ILE A 36 -2.35 11.55 -8.15
CA ILE A 36 -1.52 11.14 -7.02
C ILE A 36 -0.09 11.49 -7.42
N SER A 37 0.61 12.26 -6.60
CA SER A 37 2.01 12.61 -6.82
C SER A 37 2.88 12.02 -5.71
N LEU A 38 4.08 11.56 -6.07
CA LEU A 38 5.10 11.09 -5.13
C LEU A 38 5.99 12.22 -4.58
N ASP A 39 5.50 13.46 -4.54
CA ASP A 39 6.27 14.65 -4.10
C ASP A 39 6.81 14.54 -2.66
N PHE A 40 6.23 13.66 -1.84
CA PHE A 40 6.73 13.39 -0.49
C PHE A 40 8.07 12.62 -0.48
N ILE A 41 8.47 12.04 -1.62
CA ILE A 41 9.79 11.42 -1.80
C ILE A 41 10.75 12.54 -2.21
N ASP A 42 11.57 12.98 -1.26
CA ASP A 42 12.52 14.08 -1.45
C ASP A 42 13.92 13.67 -0.97
N LYS A 43 14.79 14.65 -0.72
CA LYS A 43 16.16 14.42 -0.21
C LYS A 43 16.21 13.81 1.18
N TRP A 44 15.12 13.92 1.94
CA TRP A 44 15.04 13.61 3.36
C TRP A 44 14.12 12.43 3.64
N ASN A 45 13.23 12.11 2.72
CA ASN A 45 12.28 11.02 2.87
C ASN A 45 12.34 10.04 1.69
N GLN A 46 12.34 8.77 2.05
CA GLN A 46 12.41 7.63 1.14
C GLN A 46 11.16 6.78 1.26
N LEU A 47 10.83 6.04 0.23
CA LEU A 47 9.70 5.12 0.21
C LEU A 47 10.19 3.69 -0.02
N GLU A 48 9.87 2.80 0.90
CA GLU A 48 10.14 1.37 0.76
C GLU A 48 8.88 0.62 0.34
N LEU A 49 8.95 -0.09 -0.77
CA LEU A 49 7.97 -1.09 -1.17
C LEU A 49 8.59 -2.47 -0.97
N ALA A 50 7.92 -3.37 -0.26
CA ALA A 50 8.45 -4.70 -0.04
C ALA A 50 7.38 -5.78 -0.11
N HIS A 51 7.70 -6.82 -0.86
CA HIS A 51 6.89 -8.01 -1.08
C HIS A 51 7.60 -9.22 -0.49
N THR A 52 6.82 -10.16 0.03
CA THR A 52 7.31 -11.48 0.43
C THR A 52 6.31 -12.51 0.02
N ASP A 53 6.78 -13.55 -0.65
CA ASP A 53 5.96 -14.70 -1.05
C ASP A 53 5.85 -15.75 0.07
N ASP A 54 5.15 -16.84 -0.18
CA ASP A 54 4.89 -17.92 0.78
C ASP A 54 5.66 -19.20 0.41
N LYS A 55 6.79 -19.08 -0.27
CA LYS A 55 7.61 -20.22 -0.71
C LYS A 55 7.96 -21.20 0.41
N TYR A 56 8.10 -20.73 1.66
CA TYR A 56 8.33 -21.58 2.85
C TYR A 56 7.13 -21.58 3.84
N GLY A 57 5.92 -21.42 3.32
CA GLY A 57 4.66 -21.53 4.07
C GLY A 57 4.40 -20.35 5.01
N GLU A 58 4.01 -20.64 6.25
CA GLU A 58 3.70 -19.62 7.27
C GLU A 58 4.89 -18.73 7.62
N TRP A 59 6.12 -19.23 7.43
CA TRP A 59 7.36 -18.47 7.66
C TRP A 59 7.66 -17.43 6.57
N GLY A 60 6.83 -17.39 5.52
CA GLY A 60 7.06 -16.58 4.34
C GLY A 60 8.17 -17.16 3.47
N GLY A 61 8.56 -16.41 2.45
CA GLY A 61 9.38 -16.92 1.38
C GLY A 61 10.51 -15.99 1.01
N ASP A 62 10.75 -15.80 -0.28
CA ASP A 62 11.73 -14.83 -0.75
C ASP A 62 11.15 -13.41 -0.60
N SER A 63 12.01 -12.44 -0.28
CA SER A 63 11.63 -11.04 -0.07
C SER A 63 12.25 -10.16 -1.14
N ASP A 64 11.40 -9.45 -1.88
CA ASP A 64 11.80 -8.42 -2.83
C ASP A 64 11.56 -7.04 -2.19
N VAL A 65 12.54 -6.15 -2.27
CA VAL A 65 12.48 -4.80 -1.70
C VAL A 65 12.91 -3.79 -2.74
N ILE A 66 12.11 -2.73 -2.88
CA ILE A 66 12.39 -1.56 -3.72
C ILE A 66 12.42 -0.35 -2.81
N LEU A 67 13.57 0.31 -2.72
CA LEU A 67 13.75 1.56 -1.98
C LEU A 67 13.80 2.71 -2.97
N VAL A 68 12.83 3.61 -2.91
CA VAL A 68 12.71 4.79 -3.78
C VAL A 68 13.18 6.03 -3.01
N TYR A 69 14.05 6.82 -3.62
CA TYR A 69 14.62 8.02 -3.02
C TYR A 69 14.92 9.09 -4.07
N SER A 70 15.18 10.32 -3.64
CA SER A 70 15.53 11.43 -4.53
C SER A 70 16.81 12.14 -4.09
N ASP A 71 17.59 12.62 -5.05
CA ASP A 71 18.68 13.58 -4.83
C ASP A 71 18.20 15.04 -4.92
N GLY A 72 16.87 15.25 -4.97
CA GLY A 72 16.15 16.51 -5.17
C GLY A 72 16.19 17.05 -6.60
N LYS A 73 16.70 16.29 -7.56
CA LYS A 73 16.59 16.58 -9.00
C LYS A 73 15.95 15.42 -9.75
N LYS A 74 16.36 14.19 -9.42
CA LYS A 74 15.93 12.94 -10.01
C LYS A 74 15.47 11.99 -8.92
N THR A 75 14.69 11.00 -9.32
CA THR A 75 14.25 9.92 -8.45
C THR A 75 14.95 8.64 -8.86
N TYR A 76 15.35 7.86 -7.87
CA TYR A 76 16.11 6.62 -8.02
C TYR A 76 15.40 5.50 -7.28
N ALA A 77 15.72 4.26 -7.65
CA ALA A 77 15.38 3.09 -6.89
C ALA A 77 16.59 2.18 -6.68
N ASP A 78 16.68 1.61 -5.48
CA ASP A 78 17.48 0.42 -5.21
C ASP A 78 16.56 -0.79 -5.17
N TYR A 79 17.00 -1.89 -5.74
CA TYR A 79 16.32 -3.18 -5.66
C TYR A 79 17.17 -4.18 -4.89
N SER A 80 16.55 -4.94 -4.00
CA SER A 80 17.21 -6.01 -3.25
C SER A 80 16.32 -7.25 -3.15
N LYS A 81 16.91 -8.42 -3.34
CA LYS A 81 16.25 -9.72 -3.17
C LYS A 81 16.94 -10.52 -2.06
N TYR A 82 16.13 -11.00 -1.12
CA TYR A 82 16.57 -11.80 0.01
C TYR A 82 15.91 -13.17 -0.02
N LEU A 83 16.69 -14.23 0.10
CA LEU A 83 16.20 -15.60 0.04
C LEU A 83 15.71 -16.07 1.40
N GLY A 84 14.46 -16.55 1.46
CA GLY A 84 13.95 -17.19 2.66
C GLY A 84 14.59 -18.57 2.88
N SER A 85 14.28 -19.16 4.04
CA SER A 85 14.73 -20.50 4.42
C SER A 85 13.63 -21.20 5.22
N TYR A 86 13.66 -22.53 5.25
CA TYR A 86 12.90 -23.34 6.22
C TYR A 86 13.51 -23.27 7.63
N GLU A 87 14.77 -22.88 7.74
CA GLU A 87 15.44 -22.69 9.01
C GLU A 87 15.00 -21.35 9.64
N PRO A 88 14.74 -21.33 10.96
CA PRO A 88 14.44 -20.08 11.65
C PRO A 88 15.64 -19.13 11.55
N PRO A 89 15.40 -17.80 11.52
CA PRO A 89 16.50 -16.83 11.54
C PRO A 89 17.31 -16.98 12.82
N MET A 90 18.63 -16.74 12.72
CA MET A 90 19.48 -16.71 13.91
C MET A 90 18.96 -15.67 14.91
N PRO A 91 19.02 -15.95 16.23
CA PRO A 91 18.66 -14.97 17.22
C PRO A 91 19.55 -13.72 17.07
N PRO A 92 18.99 -12.52 17.31
CA PRO A 92 19.78 -11.29 17.25
C PRO A 92 20.89 -11.33 18.30
N LYS A 93 22.08 -10.82 17.94
CA LYS A 93 23.19 -10.74 18.91
C LYS A 93 22.91 -9.63 19.92
N GLU A 94 23.43 -9.78 21.14
CA GLU A 94 23.13 -8.96 22.32
C GLU A 94 23.42 -7.44 22.17
N ASN A 95 24.11 -7.03 21.09
CA ASN A 95 24.41 -5.62 20.77
C ASN A 95 24.16 -5.28 19.29
N GLU A 96 23.41 -6.11 18.58
CA GLU A 96 23.09 -5.86 17.18
C GLU A 96 21.92 -4.88 17.05
N LYS A 97 22.06 -3.89 16.17
CA LYS A 97 20.93 -3.01 15.85
C LYS A 97 19.77 -3.86 15.31
N PRO A 98 18.52 -3.60 15.74
CA PRO A 98 17.37 -4.27 15.16
C PRO A 98 17.37 -4.10 13.65
N LYS A 99 17.35 -5.23 12.95
CA LYS A 99 17.27 -5.28 11.50
C LYS A 99 15.81 -5.37 11.09
N LYS A 100 15.52 -4.97 9.85
CA LYS A 100 14.22 -5.28 9.26
C LYS A 100 14.11 -6.78 9.07
N TRP A 101 12.91 -7.32 9.17
CA TRP A 101 12.69 -8.76 9.27
C TRP A 101 13.25 -9.59 8.08
N TYR A 102 13.35 -9.00 6.88
CA TYR A 102 13.95 -9.63 5.70
C TYR A 102 15.48 -9.47 5.64
N GLU A 103 16.09 -8.57 6.42
CA GLU A 103 17.56 -8.41 6.48
C GLU A 103 18.23 -9.49 7.33
N TYR A 104 17.43 -10.32 8.02
CA TYR A 104 17.90 -11.56 8.66
C TYR A 104 18.09 -12.71 7.66
N LYS A 105 17.59 -12.54 6.42
CA LYS A 105 17.71 -13.51 5.33
C LYS A 105 18.98 -13.25 4.51
N MET A 106 19.38 -14.24 3.71
CA MET A 106 20.54 -14.10 2.82
C MET A 106 20.22 -13.14 1.67
N LEU A 107 21.01 -12.08 1.50
CA LEU A 107 20.93 -11.20 0.33
C LEU A 107 21.47 -11.95 -0.90
N GLU A 108 20.64 -12.12 -1.93
CA GLU A 108 21.00 -12.79 -3.18
C GLU A 108 21.38 -11.79 -4.27
N LEU A 109 20.59 -10.72 -4.40
CA LEU A 109 20.77 -9.73 -5.47
C LEU A 109 20.54 -8.34 -4.92
N LYS A 110 21.36 -7.40 -5.37
CA LYS A 110 21.23 -5.98 -5.09
C LYS A 110 21.59 -5.17 -6.34
N ILE A 111 20.75 -4.20 -6.69
CA ILE A 111 20.95 -3.26 -7.79
C ILE A 111 20.70 -1.87 -7.21
N ASP A 112 21.68 -0.98 -7.34
CA ASP A 112 21.63 0.35 -6.72
C ASP A 112 21.47 1.44 -7.78
N SER A 113 20.83 2.54 -7.38
CA SER A 113 20.77 3.80 -8.12
C SER A 113 20.19 3.71 -9.53
N ILE A 114 19.11 2.94 -9.70
CA ILE A 114 18.35 2.88 -10.94
C ILE A 114 17.59 4.20 -11.10
N GLU A 115 17.97 5.04 -12.07
CA GLU A 115 17.24 6.26 -12.38
C GLU A 115 15.81 5.93 -12.87
N LEU A 116 14.81 6.53 -12.24
CA LEU A 116 13.40 6.30 -12.53
C LEU A 116 12.89 7.26 -13.61
N ASN A 117 12.19 6.71 -14.59
CA ASN A 117 11.42 7.48 -15.57
C ASN A 117 9.93 7.53 -15.18
N ASN A 118 9.14 8.32 -15.92
CA ASN A 118 7.71 8.51 -15.65
C ASN A 118 6.89 7.21 -15.66
N VAL A 119 7.29 6.19 -16.43
CA VAL A 119 6.59 4.89 -16.45
C VAL A 119 6.82 4.12 -15.16
N GLU A 120 8.03 4.19 -14.60
CA GLU A 120 8.34 3.52 -13.33
C GLU A 120 7.71 4.25 -12.14
N ILE A 121 7.68 5.59 -12.17
CA ILE A 121 6.96 6.41 -11.19
C ILE A 121 5.47 6.07 -11.18
N ASP A 122 4.82 6.01 -12.34
CA ASP A 122 3.42 5.60 -12.48
C ASP A 122 3.17 4.17 -11.95
N LEU A 123 4.12 3.24 -12.16
CA LEU A 123 4.03 1.89 -11.59
C LEU A 123 4.16 1.88 -10.06
N ILE A 124 4.99 2.74 -9.48
CA ILE A 124 5.09 2.90 -8.02
C ILE A 124 3.75 3.39 -7.46
N GLU A 125 3.19 4.46 -8.02
CA GLU A 125 1.88 5.00 -7.62
C GLU A 125 0.78 3.94 -7.69
N LYS A 126 0.69 3.24 -8.84
CA LYS A 126 -0.29 2.16 -9.02
C LYS A 126 -0.07 1.01 -8.04
N ALA A 127 1.18 0.66 -7.70
CA ALA A 127 1.47 -0.36 -6.72
C ALA A 127 0.98 0.05 -5.32
N ILE A 128 1.18 1.30 -4.92
CA ILE A 128 0.67 1.86 -3.65
C ILE A 128 -0.86 1.82 -3.64
N VAL A 129 -1.52 2.34 -4.69
CA VAL A 129 -2.99 2.37 -4.79
C VAL A 129 -3.58 0.96 -4.78
N GLU A 130 -2.97 0.01 -5.49
CA GLU A 130 -3.37 -1.40 -5.46
C GLU A 130 -3.33 -1.94 -4.04
N LEU A 131 -2.25 -1.66 -3.29
CA LEU A 131 -2.09 -2.16 -1.93
C LEU A 131 -3.07 -1.48 -0.95
N VAL A 132 -3.30 -0.18 -1.07
CA VAL A 132 -4.33 0.54 -0.28
C VAL A 132 -5.70 -0.08 -0.52
N LYS A 133 -6.08 -0.28 -1.79
CA LYS A 133 -7.37 -0.89 -2.15
C LYS A 133 -7.49 -2.29 -1.57
N LYS A 134 -6.44 -3.10 -1.62
CA LYS A 134 -6.44 -4.42 -0.99
C LYS A 134 -6.61 -4.32 0.51
N LYS A 135 -5.83 -3.47 1.18
CA LYS A 135 -5.88 -3.31 2.63
C LYS A 135 -7.26 -2.88 3.14
N ILE A 136 -7.93 -1.98 2.42
CA ILE A 136 -9.25 -1.48 2.79
C ILE A 136 -10.33 -2.55 2.59
N ASN A 137 -10.23 -3.35 1.52
CA ASN A 137 -11.26 -4.30 1.12
C ASN A 137 -11.07 -5.71 1.72
N ASN A 138 -9.83 -6.09 2.06
CA ASN A 138 -9.54 -7.39 2.64
C ASN A 138 -10.02 -7.44 4.09
N ARG A 139 -10.95 -8.36 4.37
CA ARG A 139 -11.30 -8.68 5.75
C ARG A 139 -10.12 -9.39 6.39
N SER A 140 -9.83 -9.05 7.64
CA SER A 140 -8.87 -9.81 8.43
C SER A 140 -9.35 -11.26 8.54
N SER A 141 -8.48 -12.19 8.17
CA SER A 141 -8.70 -13.61 8.32
C SER A 141 -7.43 -14.26 8.84
N PHE A 142 -7.58 -15.42 9.50
CA PHE A 142 -6.45 -16.29 9.72
C PHE A 142 -5.94 -16.80 8.36
N SER A 143 -4.63 -16.87 8.21
CA SER A 143 -3.98 -17.35 7.01
C SER A 143 -2.77 -18.18 7.39
N HIS A 144 -2.62 -19.29 6.69
CA HIS A 144 -1.44 -20.14 6.75
C HIS A 144 -0.40 -19.76 5.67
N ALA A 145 -0.68 -18.70 4.89
CA ALA A 145 0.25 -18.17 3.90
C ALA A 145 1.07 -17.03 4.51
N GLY A 146 2.39 -17.09 4.33
CA GLY A 146 3.34 -16.06 4.77
C GLY A 146 3.49 -14.88 3.80
N ILE A 147 2.50 -14.63 2.93
CA ILE A 147 2.54 -13.52 1.97
C ILE A 147 2.33 -12.19 2.70
N VAL A 148 3.33 -11.31 2.62
CA VAL A 148 3.30 -9.98 3.24
C VAL A 148 3.66 -8.92 2.22
N ASN A 149 2.83 -7.89 2.12
CA ASN A 149 3.08 -6.71 1.29
C ASN A 149 3.10 -5.46 2.15
N ARG A 150 4.07 -4.57 1.91
CA ARG A 150 4.12 -3.29 2.63
C ARG A 150 4.63 -2.15 1.77
N VAL A 151 4.18 -0.96 2.15
CA VAL A 151 4.73 0.33 1.73
C VAL A 151 4.99 1.14 2.99
N ILE A 152 6.21 1.65 3.17
CA ILE A 152 6.60 2.42 4.36
C ILE A 152 7.47 3.61 3.94
N SER A 153 7.09 4.82 4.34
CA SER A 153 7.99 5.98 4.25
C SER A 153 9.03 5.95 5.37
N SER A 154 10.22 6.49 5.11
CA SER A 154 11.33 6.44 6.07
C SER A 154 11.06 7.23 7.36
N ASP A 155 10.27 8.30 7.26
CA ASP A 155 9.76 9.08 8.40
C ASP A 155 8.59 8.40 9.12
N SER A 156 8.14 7.23 8.66
CA SER A 156 7.00 6.48 9.18
C SER A 156 5.65 7.21 9.17
N SER A 157 5.53 8.33 8.45
CA SER A 157 4.27 9.07 8.31
C SER A 157 3.26 8.36 7.39
N PHE A 158 3.75 7.49 6.49
CA PHE A 158 2.96 6.70 5.57
C PHE A 158 3.29 5.22 5.69
N ILE A 159 2.34 4.43 6.19
CA ILE A 159 2.52 2.99 6.43
C ILE A 159 1.30 2.23 5.92
N ILE A 160 1.53 1.32 4.98
CA ILE A 160 0.57 0.32 4.54
C ILE A 160 1.17 -1.05 4.78
N LYS A 161 0.49 -1.88 5.58
CA LYS A 161 0.86 -3.28 5.82
C LYS A 161 -0.34 -4.16 5.51
N ASP A 162 -0.21 -5.01 4.51
CA ASP A 162 -1.22 -5.99 4.12
C ASP A 162 -0.75 -7.39 4.53
N TYR A 163 -1.49 -7.99 5.46
CA TYR A 163 -1.32 -9.37 5.92
C TYR A 163 -2.64 -9.85 6.55
N PRO A 164 -3.12 -11.07 6.23
CA PRO A 164 -2.64 -11.87 5.11
C PRO A 164 -2.91 -11.16 3.78
N SER A 165 -1.95 -11.28 2.86
CA SER A 165 -2.01 -10.58 1.59
C SER A 165 -2.10 -11.53 0.41
N ASN A 166 -2.54 -11.00 -0.72
CA ASN A 166 -2.56 -11.68 -2.00
C ASN A 166 -1.46 -11.15 -2.92
N ASP A 167 -1.42 -11.70 -4.13
CA ASP A 167 -0.46 -11.35 -5.18
C ASP A 167 -0.42 -9.85 -5.51
N TRP A 168 0.74 -9.19 -5.44
CA TRP A 168 0.94 -7.77 -5.74
C TRP A 168 1.39 -7.54 -7.18
N VAL A 169 0.41 -7.56 -8.10
CA VAL A 169 0.67 -7.63 -9.54
C VAL A 169 1.46 -6.42 -10.04
N THR A 170 1.11 -5.21 -9.61
CA THR A 170 1.81 -4.00 -10.07
C THR A 170 3.23 -3.92 -9.52
N PHE A 171 3.46 -4.34 -8.27
CA PHE A 171 4.80 -4.45 -7.71
C PHE A 171 5.67 -5.43 -8.53
N LYS A 172 5.13 -6.58 -8.92
CA LYS A 172 5.85 -7.55 -9.77
C LYS A 172 6.21 -6.96 -11.14
N LYS A 173 5.32 -6.15 -11.73
CA LYS A 173 5.61 -5.43 -12.98
C LYS A 173 6.71 -4.38 -12.80
N LEU A 174 6.66 -3.60 -11.72
CA LEU A 174 7.70 -2.63 -11.36
C LEU A 174 9.04 -3.33 -11.18
N LYS A 175 9.08 -4.39 -10.36
CA LYS A 175 10.27 -5.23 -10.16
C LYS A 175 10.89 -5.64 -11.49
N LYS A 176 10.09 -6.26 -12.37
CA LYS A 176 10.55 -6.71 -13.68
C LYS A 176 11.21 -5.58 -14.48
N LYS A 177 10.58 -4.40 -14.51
CA LYS A 177 11.10 -3.22 -15.20
C LYS A 177 12.43 -2.74 -14.64
N LEU A 178 12.59 -2.74 -13.31
CA LEU A 178 13.82 -2.32 -12.65
C LEU A 178 14.96 -3.32 -12.86
N THR A 179 14.67 -4.63 -12.86
CA THR A 179 15.71 -5.68 -12.97
C THR A 179 16.14 -5.99 -14.41
N GLU A 180 15.38 -5.54 -15.41
CA GLU A 180 15.68 -5.77 -16.84
C GLU A 180 16.37 -4.55 -17.51
N LYS A 181 16.68 -3.50 -16.75
CA LYS A 181 17.43 -2.33 -17.22
C LYS A 181 18.93 -2.63 -17.28
#